data_AF-A0A3P7QI99-F1
#
_entry.id   AF-A0A3P7QI99-F1
#
_cell.length_a   1.000
_cell.length_b   1.000
_cell.length_c   1.000
_cell.angle_alpha   90.00
_cell.angle_beta   90.00
_cell.angle_gamma   90.00
#
_symmetry.space_group_name_H-M   'P 1'
#
loop_
_entity.id
_entity.type
_entity.pdbx_description
1 polymer ?
#
loop_
_entity_poly.entity_id
_entity_poly.type
_entity_poly.pdbx_seq_one_letter_code
_entity_poly.pdbx_strand_id
1 'polypeptide(L)'
;EFLHLNKTAIEKSSTAVTCFYRCFDRADGDDFQLKYGEWIEITILNSMYKSYIFEGMSKVGDNSYPNAVAFLAAKTRAEFGDAYGYFDDRPLIWKDFAQAGYETLYAEDFVDFNLFTYLAKGFRTKPSDHYLR
;
A
#
# COMPACT_ATOMS: atom_id res chain seq x y z
N GLU A 1 4.86 -13.82 -6.89
CA GLU A 1 4.47 -14.21 -5.52
C GLU A 1 3.84 -12.98 -4.88
N PHE A 2 2.64 -13.09 -4.33
CA PHE A 2 1.89 -11.94 -3.81
C PHE A 2 2.02 -11.85 -2.29
N LEU A 3 1.90 -10.65 -1.72
CA LEU A 3 1.91 -10.44 -0.28
C LEU A 3 0.67 -11.09 0.35
N HIS A 4 0.90 -12.17 1.10
CA HIS A 4 -0.11 -12.84 1.90
C HIS A 4 0.39 -12.95 3.34
N LEU A 5 -0.54 -12.84 4.28
CA LEU A 5 -0.23 -13.12 5.68
C LEU A 5 0.00 -14.61 5.88
N ASN A 6 1.22 -14.97 6.29
CA ASN A 6 1.54 -16.33 6.69
C ASN A 6 1.03 -16.57 8.12
N LYS A 7 -0.16 -17.16 8.25
CA LYS A 7 -0.78 -17.46 9.56
C LYS A 7 0.14 -18.25 10.50
N THR A 8 0.85 -19.25 9.98
CA THR A 8 1.78 -20.07 10.76
C THR A 8 2.94 -19.25 11.34
N ALA A 9 3.42 -18.23 10.61
CA ALA A 9 4.48 -17.35 11.10
C ALA A 9 3.95 -16.37 12.16
N ILE A 10 2.72 -15.89 11.99
CA ILE A 10 2.05 -14.99 12.94
C ILE A 10 1.77 -15.70 14.27
N GLU A 11 1.17 -16.90 14.21
CA GLU A 11 0.82 -17.68 15.41
C GLU A 11 2.04 -18.10 16.24
N LYS A 12 3.21 -18.26 15.59
CA LYS A 12 4.48 -18.56 16.26
C LYS A 12 5.18 -17.32 16.85
N SER A 13 4.72 -16.12 16.50
CA SER A 13 5.32 -14.86 16.91
C SER A 13 4.61 -14.30 18.15
N SER A 14 5.35 -14.05 19.23
CA SER A 14 4.85 -13.29 20.40
C SER A 14 5.05 -11.77 20.25
N THR A 15 5.51 -11.31 19.09
CA THR A 15 5.90 -9.92 18.87
C THR A 15 4.71 -9.09 18.42
N ALA A 16 4.44 -7.98 19.12
CA ALA A 16 3.57 -6.94 18.61
C ALA A 16 4.24 -6.28 17.38
N VAL A 17 3.85 -6.72 16.18
CA VAL A 17 4.35 -6.16 14.93
C VAL A 17 3.47 -4.98 14.53
N THR A 18 4.05 -3.78 14.54
CA THR A 18 3.43 -2.61 13.92
C THR A 18 4.02 -2.45 12.52
N CYS A 19 3.21 -2.68 11.49
CA CYS A 19 3.61 -2.52 10.09
C CYS A 19 3.09 -1.17 9.58
N PHE A 20 3.99 -0.34 9.07
CA PHE A 20 3.64 0.91 8.41
C PHE A 20 4.02 0.83 6.94
N TYR A 21 3.08 1.15 6.07
CA TYR A 21 3.31 1.37 4.66
C TYR A 21 3.01 2.83 4.33
N ARG A 22 3.94 3.50 3.65
CA ARG A 22 3.80 4.89 3.23
C ARG A 22 4.18 5.00 1.77
N CYS A 23 3.25 5.51 0.96
CA CYS A 23 3.52 5.90 -0.42
C CYS A 23 4.01 7.35 -0.46
N PHE A 24 4.87 7.65 -1.42
CA PHE A 24 5.26 9.01 -1.75
C PHE A 24 5.00 9.24 -3.23
N ASP A 25 4.37 10.35 -3.58
CA ASP A 25 4.22 10.75 -4.98
C ASP A 25 5.56 11.18 -5.55
N ARG A 26 5.83 10.77 -6.79
CA ARG A 26 6.98 11.22 -7.58
C ARG A 26 6.49 12.24 -8.60
N ALA A 27 7.30 13.26 -8.88
CA ALA A 27 7.06 14.16 -10.01
C ALA A 27 7.32 13.44 -11.35
N ASP A 28 6.43 13.60 -12.33
CA ASP A 28 6.55 13.06 -13.69
C ASP A 28 7.86 13.51 -14.37
N GLY A 29 8.57 12.59 -15.06
CA GLY A 29 9.62 13.00 -16.00
C GLY A 29 10.85 12.11 -16.23
N ASP A 30 10.92 10.86 -15.74
CA ASP A 30 12.15 10.03 -15.89
C ASP A 30 11.90 8.54 -16.19
N ASP A 31 10.71 8.19 -16.69
CA ASP A 31 10.33 6.77 -16.86
C ASP A 31 10.86 6.12 -18.14
N PHE A 32 11.38 6.92 -19.07
CA PHE A 32 11.86 6.44 -20.36
C PHE A 32 13.37 6.15 -20.38
N GLN A 33 14.10 6.58 -19.36
CA GLN A 33 15.52 6.24 -19.17
C GLN A 33 15.78 5.93 -17.69
N LEU A 34 16.07 4.67 -17.38
CA LEU A 34 16.61 4.28 -16.08
C LEU A 34 18.01 4.88 -15.93
N LYS A 35 18.08 6.10 -15.38
CA LYS A 35 19.34 6.69 -14.91
C LYS A 35 19.56 6.20 -13.49
N TYR A 36 20.33 5.13 -13.36
CA TYR A 36 20.87 4.75 -12.06
C TYR A 36 21.86 5.85 -11.64
N GLY A 37 21.39 6.82 -10.85
CA GLY A 37 22.29 7.65 -10.06
C GLY A 37 23.05 6.77 -9.07
N GLU A 38 24.06 7.34 -8.41
CA GLU A 38 24.60 6.66 -7.22
C GLU A 38 23.45 6.37 -6.26
N TRP A 39 23.38 5.12 -5.81
CA TRP A 39 22.42 4.72 -4.80
C TRP A 39 22.72 5.48 -3.52
N ILE A 40 21.88 6.47 -3.22
CA ILE A 40 21.93 7.16 -1.93
C ILE A 40 21.09 6.35 -0.97
N GLU A 41 21.78 5.60 -0.11
CA GLU A 41 21.12 4.91 0.99
C GLU A 41 20.50 5.95 1.93
N ILE A 42 19.19 5.88 2.14
CA ILE A 42 18.53 6.65 3.19
C ILE A 42 18.79 5.93 4.52
N THR A 43 19.97 6.17 5.10
CA THR A 43 20.55 5.41 6.23
C THR A 43 19.64 5.37 7.46
N ILE A 44 18.75 6.34 7.61
CA ILE A 44 17.75 6.41 8.70
C ILE A 44 16.74 5.25 8.63
N LEU A 45 16.40 4.76 7.43
CA LEU A 45 15.47 3.65 7.24
C LEU A 45 16.04 2.36 7.85
N ASN A 46 17.33 2.12 7.66
CA ASN A 46 18.00 0.94 8.20
C ASN A 46 18.38 1.13 9.68
N SER A 47 19.01 2.25 10.03
CA SER A 47 19.59 2.45 11.36
C SER A 47 18.55 2.72 12.45
N MET A 48 17.51 3.50 12.17
CA MET A 48 16.49 3.87 13.15
C MET A 48 15.21 3.06 13.01
N TYR A 49 14.68 2.92 11.80
CA TYR A 49 13.40 2.25 11.58
C TYR A 49 13.51 0.74 11.39
N LYS A 50 14.73 0.21 11.18
CA LYS A 50 14.98 -1.22 10.88
C LYS A 50 14.11 -1.72 9.73
N SER A 51 13.91 -0.86 8.73
CA SER A 51 13.07 -1.13 7.57
C SER A 51 13.63 -2.25 6.70
N TYR A 52 12.74 -2.94 6.00
CA TYR A 52 13.12 -3.84 4.92
C TYR A 52 13.03 -3.09 3.59
N ILE A 53 14.13 -3.09 2.82
CA ILE A 53 14.20 -2.42 1.51
C ILE A 53 13.85 -3.43 0.42
N PHE A 54 12.81 -3.14 -0.36
CA PHE A 54 12.41 -3.95 -1.51
C PHE A 54 13.22 -3.57 -2.75
N GLU A 55 14.42 -4.13 -2.87
CA GLU A 55 15.25 -3.94 -4.06
C GLU A 55 14.58 -4.53 -5.31
N GLY A 56 14.59 -3.78 -6.41
CA GLY A 56 14.01 -4.22 -7.68
C GLY A 56 12.48 -4.12 -7.79
N MET A 57 11.79 -3.53 -6.80
CA MET A 57 10.36 -3.25 -6.92
C MET A 57 10.12 -2.25 -8.04
N SER A 58 9.43 -2.69 -9.10
CA SER A 58 9.10 -1.87 -10.26
C SER A 58 7.68 -1.34 -10.17
N LYS A 59 7.45 -0.12 -10.67
CA LYS A 59 6.10 0.42 -10.85
C LYS A 59 5.35 -0.40 -11.91
N VAL A 60 4.04 -0.57 -11.71
CA VAL A 60 3.14 -1.25 -12.66
C VAL A 60 2.35 -0.27 -13.53
N GLY A 61 2.38 1.03 -13.21
CA GLY A 61 1.76 2.08 -14.00
C GLY A 61 2.29 3.46 -13.61
N ASP A 62 1.87 4.48 -14.36
CA ASP A 62 2.37 5.84 -14.15
C ASP A 62 1.74 6.52 -12.94
N ASN A 63 0.44 6.32 -12.72
CA ASN A 63 -0.28 6.95 -11.62
C ASN A 63 -0.15 6.15 -10.31
N SER A 64 -0.41 6.81 -9.17
CA SER A 64 -0.38 6.17 -7.85
C SER A 64 -1.37 5.02 -7.71
N TYR A 65 -2.57 5.14 -8.32
CA TYR A 65 -3.64 4.13 -8.25
C TYR A 65 -3.24 2.71 -8.70
N PRO A 66 -2.77 2.47 -9.94
CA PRO A 66 -2.38 1.12 -10.37
C PRO A 66 -1.26 0.52 -9.51
N ASN A 67 -0.32 1.35 -9.05
CA ASN A 67 0.79 0.91 -8.20
C ASN A 67 0.32 0.45 -6.81
N ALA A 68 -0.50 1.27 -6.16
CA ALA A 68 -1.01 0.93 -4.84
C ALA A 68 -1.97 -0.25 -4.89
N VAL A 69 -2.81 -0.36 -5.92
CA VAL A 69 -3.71 -1.52 -6.10
C VAL A 69 -2.91 -2.82 -6.28
N ALA A 70 -1.83 -2.80 -7.06
CA ALA A 70 -0.96 -3.96 -7.20
C ALA A 70 -0.33 -4.37 -5.87
N PHE A 71 0.13 -3.40 -5.09
CA PHE A 71 0.76 -3.67 -3.79
C PHE A 71 -0.25 -4.13 -2.74
N LEU A 72 -1.36 -3.41 -2.58
CA LEU A 72 -2.33 -3.59 -1.51
C LEU A 72 -3.32 -4.71 -1.77
N ALA A 73 -3.56 -5.09 -3.02
CA ALA A 73 -4.58 -6.08 -3.36
C ALA A 73 -4.03 -7.26 -4.16
N ALA A 74 -2.75 -7.25 -4.54
CA ALA A 74 -2.18 -8.27 -5.40
C ALA A 74 -2.95 -8.43 -6.74
N LYS A 75 -3.41 -7.30 -7.29
CA LYS A 75 -4.19 -7.23 -8.54
C LYS A 75 -3.61 -6.18 -9.48
N THR A 76 -3.65 -6.45 -10.77
CA THR A 76 -3.52 -5.39 -11.76
C THR A 76 -4.73 -4.44 -11.69
N ARG A 77 -4.60 -3.23 -12.24
CA ARG A 77 -5.74 -2.29 -12.37
C ARG A 77 -6.96 -2.95 -13.03
N ALA A 78 -6.73 -3.78 -14.05
CA ALA A 78 -7.81 -4.47 -14.77
C ALA A 78 -8.51 -5.52 -13.89
N GLU A 79 -7.75 -6.33 -13.14
CA GLU A 79 -8.31 -7.35 -12.24
C GLU A 79 -8.97 -6.74 -11.00
N PHE A 80 -8.54 -5.55 -10.58
CA PHE A 80 -9.15 -4.84 -9.47
C PHE A 80 -10.52 -4.26 -9.82
N GLY A 81 -10.81 -4.09 -11.12
CA GLY A 81 -12.12 -3.73 -11.64
C GLY A 81 -12.40 -2.22 -11.65
N ASP A 82 -13.68 -1.86 -11.47
CA ASP A 82 -14.14 -0.47 -11.49
C ASP A 82 -13.37 0.41 -10.51
N ALA A 83 -12.65 1.39 -11.07
CA ALA A 83 -11.82 2.36 -10.39
C ALA A 83 -12.57 3.65 -10.00
N TYR A 84 -13.84 3.78 -10.38
CA TYR A 84 -14.67 4.96 -10.11
C TYR A 84 -15.78 4.65 -9.10
N GLY A 85 -16.02 3.36 -8.83
CA GLY A 85 -17.06 2.88 -7.94
C GLY A 85 -16.70 2.92 -6.46
N TYR A 86 -17.37 2.04 -5.71
CA TYR A 86 -17.07 1.80 -4.29
C TYR A 86 -16.05 0.67 -4.14
N PHE A 87 -15.21 0.75 -3.11
CA PHE A 87 -14.12 -0.21 -2.89
C PHE A 87 -14.35 -1.14 -1.69
N ASP A 88 -15.54 -1.12 -1.09
CA ASP A 88 -15.91 -1.93 0.07
C ASP A 88 -15.72 -3.43 -0.14
N ASP A 89 -15.85 -3.95 -1.37
CA ASP A 89 -15.73 -5.38 -1.69
C ASP A 89 -14.33 -5.78 -2.21
N ARG A 90 -13.37 -4.84 -2.26
CA ARG A 90 -12.04 -5.11 -2.83
C ARG A 90 -11.13 -5.88 -1.87
N PRO A 91 -10.26 -6.78 -2.36
CA PRO A 91 -9.41 -7.61 -1.51
C PRO A 91 -8.17 -6.83 -1.04
N LEU A 92 -8.37 -5.77 -0.26
CA LEU A 92 -7.29 -4.94 0.26
C LEU A 92 -6.67 -5.64 1.48
N ILE A 93 -5.34 -5.71 1.53
CA ILE A 93 -4.58 -6.54 2.47
C ILE A 93 -4.90 -6.25 3.94
N TRP A 94 -5.25 -5.02 4.29
CA TRP A 94 -5.62 -4.68 5.66
C TRP A 94 -6.87 -5.44 6.14
N LYS A 95 -7.74 -5.93 5.24
CA LYS A 95 -8.86 -6.79 5.62
C LYS A 95 -8.41 -8.14 6.14
N ASP A 96 -7.33 -8.69 5.56
CA ASP A 96 -6.73 -9.94 6.04
C ASP A 96 -6.11 -9.73 7.41
N PHE A 97 -5.47 -8.58 7.64
CA PHE A 97 -4.95 -8.18 8.95
C PHE A 97 -6.07 -8.01 9.98
N ALA A 98 -7.15 -7.29 9.64
CA ALA A 98 -8.31 -7.13 10.51
C ALA A 98 -8.94 -8.49 10.86
N GLN A 99 -9.09 -9.39 9.88
CA GLN A 99 -9.59 -10.75 10.11
C GLN A 99 -8.68 -11.58 11.02
N ALA A 100 -7.36 -11.33 10.98
CA ALA A 100 -6.39 -11.95 11.87
C ALA A 100 -6.32 -11.29 13.26
N GLY A 101 -7.17 -10.29 13.55
CA GLY A 101 -7.27 -9.63 14.85
C GLY A 101 -6.29 -8.47 15.06
N TYR A 102 -5.69 -7.94 14.00
CA TYR A 102 -4.85 -6.74 14.08
C TYR A 102 -5.70 -5.47 13.99
N GLU A 103 -5.30 -4.44 14.73
CA GLU A 103 -5.82 -3.09 14.56
C GLU A 103 -5.29 -2.51 13.24
N THR A 104 -6.18 -1.91 12.45
CA THR A 104 -5.86 -1.39 11.11
C THR A 104 -6.07 0.12 11.01
N LEU A 105 -5.19 0.79 10.28
CA LEU A 105 -5.25 2.23 10.00
C LEU A 105 -5.12 2.48 8.51
N TYR A 106 -6.05 3.24 7.95
CA TYR A 106 -5.92 3.86 6.64
C TYR A 106 -6.02 5.37 6.80
N ALA A 107 -5.03 6.07 6.24
CA ALA A 107 -4.87 7.50 6.38
C ALA A 107 -4.18 8.07 5.14
N GLU A 108 -4.62 9.25 4.74
CA GLU A 108 -4.11 10.00 3.59
C GLU A 108 -3.90 11.43 4.05
N ASP A 109 -2.91 12.10 3.48
CA ASP A 109 -2.61 13.50 3.78
C ASP A 109 -3.62 14.46 3.14
N PHE A 110 -4.17 14.10 1.97
CA PHE A 110 -5.22 14.87 1.29
C PHE A 110 -6.51 14.07 1.07
N VAL A 111 -7.49 14.30 1.94
CA VAL A 111 -8.76 13.54 1.99
C VAL A 111 -9.56 13.58 0.69
N ASP A 112 -9.65 14.73 0.03
CA ASP A 112 -10.48 14.91 -1.18
C ASP A 112 -9.84 14.34 -2.45
N PHE A 113 -8.51 14.22 -2.45
CA PHE A 113 -7.70 13.75 -3.58
C PHE A 113 -6.80 12.59 -3.16
N ASN A 114 -7.37 11.59 -2.48
CA ASN A 114 -6.63 10.39 -2.12
C ASN A 114 -6.82 9.23 -3.09
N LEU A 115 -6.06 8.17 -2.84
CA LEU A 115 -6.01 6.96 -3.64
C LEU A 115 -7.37 6.35 -3.99
N PHE A 116 -8.32 6.37 -3.06
CA PHE A 116 -9.65 5.76 -3.24
C PHE A 116 -10.78 6.79 -3.34
N THR A 117 -10.51 8.10 -3.36
CA THR A 117 -11.54 9.14 -3.52
C THR A 117 -11.37 9.96 -4.77
N TYR A 118 -10.14 10.06 -5.29
CA TYR A 118 -9.88 10.81 -6.49
C TYR A 118 -10.64 10.19 -7.67
N LEU A 119 -11.62 10.93 -8.19
CA LEU A 119 -12.56 10.51 -9.24
C LEU A 119 -13.40 9.27 -8.90
N ALA A 120 -13.42 8.83 -7.63
CA ALA A 120 -14.10 7.61 -7.21
C ALA A 120 -15.10 7.86 -6.08
N LYS A 121 -16.03 6.92 -5.87
CA LYS A 121 -17.00 7.00 -4.77
C LYS A 121 -16.40 6.62 -3.41
N GLY A 122 -15.21 5.99 -3.39
CA GLY A 122 -14.50 5.60 -2.17
C GLY A 122 -15.14 4.44 -1.43
N PHE A 123 -15.17 4.53 -0.10
CA PHE A 123 -15.76 3.51 0.75
C PHE A 123 -17.09 3.99 1.32
N ARG A 124 -18.12 3.13 1.31
CA ARG A 124 -19.41 3.37 1.98
C ARG A 124 -19.30 3.19 3.48
N THR A 125 -18.54 2.17 3.86
CA THR A 125 -18.28 1.81 5.25
C THR A 125 -16.84 2.14 5.60
N LYS A 126 -16.57 2.29 6.89
CA LYS A 126 -15.22 2.56 7.38
C LYS A 126 -14.32 1.35 7.02
N PRO A 127 -13.24 1.53 6.22
CA PRO A 127 -12.50 0.40 5.64
C PRO A 127 -11.48 -0.25 6.58
N SER A 128 -11.17 0.39 7.71
CA SER A 128 -10.16 0.02 8.71
C SER A 128 -10.58 0.52 10.09
N ASP A 129 -10.02 -0.01 11.17
CA ASP A 129 -10.42 0.33 12.55
C ASP A 129 -10.15 1.78 12.92
N HIS A 130 -9.16 2.39 12.29
CA HIS A 130 -8.93 3.82 12.28
C HIS A 130 -8.97 4.31 10.84
N TYR A 131 -9.80 5.32 10.57
CA TYR A 131 -9.91 5.92 9.23
C TYR A 131 -9.87 7.43 9.34
N LEU A 132 -8.79 8.03 8.84
CA LEU A 132 -8.58 9.47 8.87
C LEU A 132 -9.16 10.07 7.58
N ARG A 133 -10.40 10.56 7.69
CA ARG A 133 -11.16 11.32 6.68
C ARG A 133 -11.76 12.56 7.34
#